data_AF-A0A849QNC8-F1
#
_entry.id   AF-A0A849QNC8-F1
#
_cell.length_a   1.000
_cell.length_b   1.000
_cell.length_c   1.000
_cell.angle_alpha   90.00
_cell.angle_beta   90.00
_cell.angle_gamma   90.00
#
_symmetry.space_group_name_H-M   'P 1'
#
loop_
_entity.id
_entity.type
_entity.pdbx_description
1 polymer ?
#
loop_
_entity_poly.entity_id
_entity_poly.type
_entity_poly.pdbx_seq_one_letter_code
_entity_poly.pdbx_strand_id
1 'polypeptide(L)'
;MQKVDIIAMFAEEGYQASPGAVEVISANGSPVELVGYILATIDESVFVVEAEHIDLDGFKVDPEKPNQNPNQNIEPESNPLETVTHTHVDPVPPSSSSTSSYSSPDS
;
A
#
# COMPACT_ATOMS: atom_id res chain seq x y z
N MET A 1 -23.64 -10.86 10.58
CA MET A 1 -22.64 -11.09 9.52
C MET A 1 -21.63 -12.11 10.04
N GLN A 2 -21.32 -13.14 9.27
CA GLN A 2 -20.31 -14.14 9.63
C GLN A 2 -18.91 -13.69 9.18
N LYS A 3 -17.87 -14.27 9.78
CA LYS A 3 -16.47 -14.00 9.39
C LYS A 3 -16.22 -14.23 7.89
N VAL A 4 -16.85 -15.25 7.30
CA VAL A 4 -16.75 -15.56 5.86
C VAL A 4 -17.33 -14.45 4.98
N ASP A 5 -18.41 -13.82 5.41
CA ASP A 5 -19.03 -12.72 4.66
C ASP A 5 -18.11 -11.50 4.63
N ILE A 6 -17.39 -11.25 5.73
CA ILE A 6 -16.44 -10.13 5.83
C ILE A 6 -15.29 -10.34 4.85
N ILE A 7 -14.74 -11.55 4.82
CA ILE A 7 -13.68 -11.92 3.88
C ILE A 7 -14.16 -11.78 2.44
N ALA A 8 -15.39 -12.23 2.14
CA ALA A 8 -15.97 -12.13 0.81
C ALA A 8 -16.12 -10.66 0.36
N MET A 9 -16.62 -9.78 1.21
CA MET A 9 -16.76 -8.35 0.88
C MET A 9 -15.42 -7.68 0.57
N PHE A 10 -14.36 -7.96 1.33
CA PHE A 10 -13.03 -7.43 1.00
C PHE A 10 -12.51 -8.00 -0.31
N ALA A 11 -12.69 -9.31 -0.54
CA ALA A 11 -12.22 -9.97 -1.75
C ALA A 11 -12.91 -9.46 -3.03
N GLU A 12 -14.21 -9.13 -2.95
CA GLU A 12 -14.97 -8.53 -4.06
C GLU A 12 -14.40 -7.18 -4.50
N GLU A 13 -13.86 -6.41 -3.56
CA GLU A 13 -13.21 -5.11 -3.80
C GLU A 13 -11.69 -5.23 -4.05
N GLY A 14 -11.16 -6.45 -4.12
CA GLY A 14 -9.74 -6.70 -4.43
C GLY A 14 -8.80 -6.68 -3.22
N TYR A 15 -9.33 -6.65 -2.00
CA TYR A 15 -8.57 -6.66 -0.75
C TYR A 15 -8.59 -8.03 -0.08
N GLN A 16 -7.57 -8.32 0.72
CA GLN A 16 -7.56 -9.42 1.69
C GLN A 16 -7.77 -8.87 3.10
N ALA A 17 -8.26 -9.69 4.02
CA ALA A 17 -8.42 -9.30 5.42
C ALA A 17 -7.65 -10.26 6.32
N SER A 18 -6.85 -9.71 7.24
CA SER A 18 -6.14 -10.52 8.23
C SER A 18 -7.11 -11.09 9.26
N PRO A 19 -6.78 -12.23 9.91
CA PRO A 19 -7.64 -12.81 10.94
C PRO A 19 -7.99 -11.83 12.06
N GLY A 20 -7.04 -10.98 12.46
CA GLY A 20 -7.25 -9.95 13.48
C GLY A 20 -8.23 -8.87 13.02
N ALA A 21 -8.13 -8.43 11.76
CA ALA A 21 -9.09 -7.48 11.18
C ALA A 21 -10.51 -8.05 11.16
N VAL A 22 -10.65 -9.31 10.71
CA VAL A 22 -11.94 -10.00 10.66
C VAL A 22 -12.54 -10.13 12.07
N GLU A 23 -11.72 -10.40 13.08
CA GLU A 23 -12.18 -10.45 14.47
C GLU A 23 -12.72 -9.12 14.97
N VAL A 24 -11.98 -8.03 14.76
CA VAL A 24 -12.40 -6.68 15.14
C VAL A 24 -13.72 -6.29 14.46
N ILE A 25 -13.84 -6.54 13.16
CA ILE A 25 -15.05 -6.21 12.40
C ILE A 25 -16.22 -7.06 12.87
N SER A 26 -16.02 -8.38 13.04
CA SER A 26 -17.08 -9.29 13.48
C SER A 26 -17.60 -9.01 14.89
N ALA A 27 -16.77 -8.43 15.75
CA ALA A 27 -17.14 -8.02 17.10
C ALA A 27 -17.85 -6.66 17.16
N ASN A 28 -17.89 -5.91 16.05
CA ASN A 28 -18.57 -4.63 15.97
C ASN A 28 -20.11 -4.80 15.93
N GLY A 29 -20.85 -3.81 16.43
CA GLY A 29 -22.32 -3.80 16.38
C GLY A 29 -22.89 -3.64 14.96
N SER A 30 -22.11 -3.04 14.06
CA SER A 30 -22.46 -2.77 12.66
C SER A 30 -21.34 -3.18 11.69
N PRO A 31 -21.08 -4.49 11.52
CA PRO A 31 -19.95 -4.97 10.72
C PRO A 31 -20.02 -4.57 9.24
N VAL A 32 -21.22 -4.54 8.66
CA VAL A 32 -21.42 -4.17 7.23
C VAL A 32 -21.06 -2.71 6.99
N GLU A 33 -21.52 -1.82 7.86
CA GLU A 33 -21.24 -0.38 7.78
C GLU A 33 -19.75 -0.11 8.00
N LEU A 34 -19.13 -0.81 8.96
CA LEU A 34 -17.71 -0.70 9.22
C LEU A 34 -16.86 -1.16 8.02
N VAL A 35 -17.22 -2.26 7.35
CA VAL A 35 -16.52 -2.69 6.12
C VAL A 35 -16.63 -1.63 5.04
N GLY A 36 -17.83 -1.04 4.84
CA GLY A 36 -18.02 0.05 3.87
C GLY A 36 -17.18 1.29 4.19
N TYR A 37 -17.08 1.66 5.47
CA TYR A 37 -16.21 2.75 5.92
C TYR A 37 -14.73 2.48 5.64
N ILE A 38 -14.25 1.27 5.97
CA ILE A 38 -12.85 0.89 5.74
C ILE A 38 -12.55 0.96 4.24
N LEU A 39 -13.37 0.35 3.39
CA LEU A 39 -13.16 0.36 1.93
C LEU A 39 -13.17 1.78 1.34
N ALA A 40 -13.93 2.70 1.93
CA ALA A 40 -13.99 4.09 1.47
C ALA A 40 -12.81 4.96 1.93
N THR A 41 -12.08 4.53 2.96
CA THR A 41 -11.02 5.33 3.63
C THR A 41 -9.64 4.72 3.56
N ILE A 42 -9.54 3.43 3.24
CA ILE A 42 -8.28 2.71 3.14
C ILE A 42 -7.46 3.20 1.94
N ASP A 43 -6.14 3.26 2.14
CA ASP A 43 -5.20 3.62 1.08
C ASP A 43 -5.17 2.53 -0.01
N GLU A 44 -5.21 2.93 -1.28
CA GLU A 44 -5.23 2.02 -2.44
C GLU A 44 -3.95 1.16 -2.55
N SER A 45 -2.87 1.53 -1.86
CA SER A 45 -1.61 0.77 -1.79
C SER A 45 -1.68 -0.41 -0.81
N VAL A 46 -2.72 -0.48 0.02
CA VAL A 46 -2.90 -1.55 1.01
C VAL A 46 -3.68 -2.70 0.37
N PHE A 47 -3.03 -3.85 0.24
CA PHE A 47 -3.69 -5.05 -0.31
C PHE A 47 -4.26 -5.98 0.76
N VAL A 48 -3.78 -5.85 2.01
CA VAL A 48 -4.19 -6.67 3.15
C VAL A 48 -4.61 -5.77 4.29
N VAL A 49 -5.90 -5.81 4.62
CA VAL A 49 -6.47 -5.06 5.74
C VAL A 49 -6.13 -5.76 7.04
N GLU A 50 -5.29 -5.11 7.83
CA GLU A 50 -4.94 -5.55 9.19
C GLU A 50 -5.71 -4.76 10.26
N ALA A 51 -5.71 -5.24 11.51
CA ALA A 51 -6.45 -4.61 12.60
C ALA A 51 -6.01 -3.15 12.86
N GLU A 52 -4.75 -2.83 12.58
CA GLU A 52 -4.19 -1.48 12.68
C GLU A 52 -4.73 -0.49 11.64
N HIS A 53 -5.27 -0.99 10.53
CA HIS A 53 -5.90 -0.17 9.50
C HIS A 53 -7.36 0.19 9.84
N ILE A 54 -7.92 -0.37 10.92
CA ILE A 54 -9.31 -0.18 11.30
C ILE A 54 -9.43 0.98 12.29
N ASP A 55 -9.88 2.13 11.79
CA ASP A 55 -10.20 3.28 12.62
C ASP A 55 -11.63 3.19 13.19
N LEU A 56 -11.75 2.59 14.38
CA LEU A 56 -13.03 2.47 15.09
C LEU A 56 -13.53 3.78 15.68
N ASP A 57 -12.65 4.74 15.94
CA ASP A 57 -13.03 6.00 16.54
C ASP A 57 -13.54 6.97 15.47
N GLY A 58 -12.90 7.02 14.30
CA GLY A 58 -13.43 7.69 13.11
C GLY A 58 -14.82 7.15 12.71
N PHE A 59 -14.99 5.83 12.71
CA PHE A 59 -16.28 5.20 12.40
C PHE A 59 -17.44 5.62 13.33
N LYS A 60 -17.18 5.87 14.62
CA LYS A 60 -18.22 6.30 15.58
C LYS A 60 -18.61 7.77 15.41
N VAL A 61 -17.70 8.58 14.89
CA VAL A 61 -17.88 10.02 14.73
C VAL A 61 -18.64 10.35 13.43
N ASP A 62 -18.70 9.41 12.50
CA ASP A 62 -19.31 9.57 11.18
C ASP A 62 -20.71 8.95 11.06
N PRO A 63 -21.80 9.71 11.32
CA PRO A 63 -23.10 9.42 10.72
C PRO A 63 -23.27 10.05 9.32
N GLU A 64 -22.27 10.76 8.77
CA GLU A 64 -22.46 11.58 7.57
C GLU A 64 -21.22 11.70 6.65
N LYS A 65 -21.07 10.72 5.74
CA LYS A 65 -20.28 10.70 4.48
C LYS A 65 -18.74 10.93 4.58
N PRO A 66 -17.93 10.06 3.94
CA PRO A 66 -16.48 10.25 3.88
C PRO A 66 -16.14 11.46 3.00
N ASN A 67 -15.54 12.47 3.62
CA ASN A 67 -14.93 13.61 2.94
C ASN A 67 -13.52 13.19 2.49
N GLN A 68 -13.37 12.86 1.20
CA GLN A 68 -12.07 12.57 0.61
C GLN A 68 -11.19 13.83 0.66
N ASN A 69 -10.13 13.81 1.45
CA ASN A 69 -8.97 14.68 1.21
C ASN A 69 -7.67 14.05 1.72
N PRO A 70 -6.93 13.32 0.87
CA PRO A 70 -5.54 12.99 1.14
C PRO A 70 -4.67 14.16 0.69
N ASN A 71 -4.35 15.08 1.60
CA ASN A 71 -3.27 16.04 1.40
C ASN A 71 -2.06 15.62 2.24
N GLN A 72 -1.36 14.57 1.80
CA GLN A 72 0.02 14.34 2.20
C GLN A 72 0.95 15.02 1.18
N ASN A 73 1.04 16.34 1.25
CA ASN A 73 2.15 17.06 0.66
C ASN A 73 3.20 17.29 1.76
N ILE A 74 4.16 16.37 1.86
CA ILE A 74 5.45 16.65 2.51
C ILE A 74 6.52 16.45 1.46
N GLU A 75 6.66 17.45 0.59
CA GLU A 75 7.92 17.75 -0.07
C GLU A 75 8.58 18.89 0.72
N PRO A 76 9.83 18.73 1.12
CA PRO A 76 10.75 19.83 1.00
C PRO A 76 11.93 19.41 0.11
N GLU A 77 11.88 19.93 -1.11
CA GLU A 77 13.03 20.12 -1.98
C GLU A 77 14.17 20.78 -1.18
N SER A 78 15.33 20.15 -1.16
CA SER A 78 16.58 20.74 -0.70
C SER A 78 17.74 20.13 -1.49
N ASN A 79 17.86 20.56 -2.75
CA ASN A 79 19.15 20.55 -3.43
C ASN A 79 19.82 21.90 -3.19
N PRO A 80 21.08 21.91 -2.73
CA PRO A 80 22.07 22.62 -3.51
C PRO A 80 23.38 21.82 -3.67
N LEU A 81 23.69 21.59 -4.95
CA LEU A 81 25.00 21.67 -5.58
C LEU A 81 26.23 21.85 -4.65
N GLU A 82 27.06 20.81 -4.51
CA GLU A 82 28.50 20.99 -4.29
C GLU A 82 29.30 20.32 -5.41
N THR A 83 29.91 21.19 -6.20
CA THR A 83 30.93 20.95 -7.19
C THR A 83 32.21 20.45 -6.52
N VAL A 84 32.65 19.24 -6.84
CA VAL A 84 34.07 18.86 -6.66
C VAL A 84 34.68 18.59 -8.04
N THR A 85 35.45 19.57 -8.50
CA THR A 85 36.34 19.49 -9.64
C THR A 85 37.49 18.53 -9.36
N HIS A 86 37.58 17.43 -10.11
CA HIS A 86 38.87 16.77 -10.38
C HIS A 86 39.04 16.63 -11.89
N THR A 87 39.73 17.62 -12.46
CA THR A 87 40.34 17.52 -13.79
C THR A 87 41.39 16.42 -13.76
N HIS A 88 41.36 15.44 -14.68
CA HIS A 88 42.48 15.10 -15.58
C HIS A 88 42.19 13.86 -16.46
N VAL A 89 41.91 14.13 -17.75
CA VAL A 89 42.17 13.39 -19.02
C VAL A 89 41.69 11.93 -19.25
N ASP A 90 40.93 11.79 -20.35
CA ASP A 90 40.49 10.56 -21.07
C ASP A 90 41.66 9.68 -21.57
N PRO A 91 41.49 8.36 -21.79
CA PRO A 91 40.81 7.87 -23.02
C PRO A 91 39.91 6.60 -22.89
N VAL A 92 38.68 6.67 -23.44
CA VAL A 92 37.85 5.65 -24.17
C VAL A 92 37.41 4.31 -23.48
N PRO A 93 36.16 3.80 -23.73
CA PRO A 93 35.41 2.90 -22.84
C PRO A 93 35.44 1.41 -23.26
N PRO A 94 34.81 0.50 -22.47
CA PRO A 94 33.74 -0.28 -23.10
C PRO A 94 32.51 -0.56 -22.21
N SER A 95 31.36 -0.60 -22.88
CA SER A 95 30.09 -1.14 -22.44
C SER A 95 30.21 -2.55 -21.87
N SER A 96 29.40 -2.88 -20.87
CA SER A 96 29.09 -4.28 -20.52
C SER A 96 27.64 -4.37 -20.05
N SER A 97 26.77 -4.52 -21.03
CA SER A 97 25.42 -5.05 -20.89
C SER A 97 25.52 -6.46 -20.30
N SER A 98 24.87 -6.72 -19.18
CA SER A 98 24.73 -8.08 -18.64
C SER A 98 23.74 -8.86 -19.50
N THR A 99 24.21 -9.54 -20.55
CA THR A 99 23.42 -10.56 -21.24
C THR A 99 23.73 -11.92 -20.63
N SER A 100 22.73 -12.53 -20.01
CA SER A 100 22.79 -13.88 -19.44
C SER A 100 22.76 -14.91 -20.57
N SER A 101 23.85 -15.66 -20.76
CA SER A 101 23.92 -16.75 -21.74
C SER A 101 23.58 -18.07 -21.05
N TYR A 102 22.45 -18.65 -21.43
CA TYR A 102 22.03 -19.99 -21.02
C TYR A 102 22.78 -21.02 -21.88
N SER A 103 23.64 -21.84 -21.25
CA SER A 103 24.26 -23.00 -21.91
C SER A 103 23.50 -24.27 -21.53
N SER A 104 22.92 -24.93 -22.53
CA SER A 104 22.38 -26.30 -22.40
C SER A 104 23.52 -27.32 -22.45
N PRO A 105 23.51 -28.38 -21.63
CA PRO A 105 24.27 -29.59 -21.90
C PRO A 105 23.42 -30.62 -22.67
N ASP A 106 24.04 -31.23 -23.68
CA ASP A 106 23.57 -32.39 -24.44
C ASP A 106 24.28 -33.64 -23.90
N SER A 107 23.51 -34.65 -23.48
CA SER A 107 23.92 -36.07 -23.35
C SER A 107 22.70 -36.96 -23.14
#